data_AF-A0A1X0KBZ2-F1
#
_entry.id   AF-A0A1X0KBZ2-F1
#
_cell.length_a   1.000
_cell.length_b   1.000
_cell.length_c   1.000
_cell.angle_alpha   90.00
_cell.angle_beta   90.00
_cell.angle_gamma   90.00
#
_symmetry.space_group_name_H-M   'P 1'
#
loop_
_entity.id
_entity.type
_entity.pdbx_description
1 polymer ?
#
loop_
_entity_poly.entity_id
_entity_poly.type
_entity_poly.pdbx_seq_one_letter_code
_entity_poly.pdbx_strand_id
1 'polypeptide(L)'
;MANRERLVQRLLDVAGTTYAAEARIRLGDKPMPLFQLLIVCMLASKPIDAAIAMAAGRELFGAGLRTPKAVLAADRQAMIDAFGRAHYVRYDESSATRLTDMAERVRDEYSGDLRELAKRSRHDVAAAKRLLKQFKGIGDTGADIYLREVQDVWTWVRPYFDDRAIAAARQLGLPAQPEKLGALAPQGNARLAAALIRTFLDDDVRRQVSG
;
A
#
# COMPACT_ATOMS: atom_id res chain seq x y z
N MET A 1 -29.66 7.62 3.02
CA MET A 1 -28.33 8.17 3.39
C MET A 1 -27.85 7.59 4.72
N ALA A 2 -28.64 7.70 5.80
CA ALA A 2 -28.31 7.14 7.13
C ALA A 2 -27.84 5.67 7.15
N ASN A 3 -28.41 4.78 6.32
CA ASN A 3 -27.96 3.38 6.27
C ASN A 3 -26.57 3.20 5.63
N ARG A 4 -26.24 3.99 4.60
CA ARG A 4 -24.93 3.94 3.93
C ARG A 4 -23.83 4.51 4.81
N GLU A 5 -24.12 5.60 5.51
CA GLU A 5 -23.18 6.21 6.47
C GLU A 5 -22.86 5.24 7.62
N ARG A 6 -23.89 4.57 8.18
CA ARG A 6 -23.68 3.52 9.21
C ARG A 6 -22.84 2.36 8.69
N LEU A 7 -23.10 1.89 7.47
CA LEU A 7 -22.31 0.81 6.84
C LEU A 7 -20.85 1.23 6.63
N VAL A 8 -20.61 2.46 6.16
CA VAL A 8 -19.25 2.99 5.97
C VAL A 8 -18.54 3.14 7.31
N GLN A 9 -19.22 3.63 8.35
CA GLN A 9 -18.64 3.68 9.68
C GLN A 9 -18.23 2.29 10.17
N ARG A 10 -19.10 1.30 9.99
CA ARG A 10 -18.80 -0.10 10.35
C ARG A 10 -17.63 -0.69 9.56
N LEU A 11 -17.56 -0.42 8.25
CA LEU A 11 -16.40 -0.78 7.42
C LEU A 11 -15.10 -0.20 7.99
N LEU A 12 -15.12 1.07 8.36
CA LEU A 12 -13.95 1.77 8.89
C LEU A 12 -13.54 1.26 10.29
N ASP A 13 -14.50 0.84 11.10
CA ASP A 13 -14.26 0.30 12.45
C ASP A 13 -13.71 -1.13 12.40
N VAL A 14 -14.26 -1.98 11.53
CA VAL A 14 -13.85 -3.39 11.40
C VAL A 14 -12.57 -3.54 10.58
N ALA A 15 -12.45 -2.80 9.49
CA ALA A 15 -11.46 -3.06 8.44
C ALA A 15 -10.71 -1.82 7.94
N GLY A 16 -10.89 -0.65 8.56
CA GLY A 16 -10.29 0.61 8.11
C GLY A 16 -8.78 0.75 8.37
N THR A 17 -8.10 -0.29 8.86
CA THR A 17 -6.64 -0.29 9.05
C THR A 17 -5.95 -0.45 7.71
N THR A 18 -5.21 0.57 7.29
CA THR A 18 -4.44 0.56 6.04
C THR A 18 -3.20 -0.33 6.15
N TYR A 19 -2.62 -0.73 5.01
CA TYR A 19 -1.38 -1.51 4.99
C TYR A 19 -0.21 -0.71 5.56
N ALA A 20 -0.13 0.59 5.28
CA ALA A 20 0.86 1.46 5.90
C ALA A 20 0.72 1.46 7.44
N ALA A 21 -0.50 1.57 7.96
CA ALA A 21 -0.75 1.54 9.40
C ALA A 21 -0.40 0.18 10.03
N GLU A 22 -0.77 -0.93 9.39
CA GLU A 22 -0.46 -2.29 9.86
C GLU A 22 1.06 -2.57 9.83
N ALA A 23 1.77 -2.03 8.85
CA ALA A 23 3.24 -2.04 8.78
C ALA A 23 3.90 -0.99 9.71
N ARG A 24 3.13 -0.29 10.54
CA ARG A 24 3.57 0.77 11.47
C ARG A 24 4.30 1.93 10.80
N ILE A 25 3.94 2.23 9.56
CA ILE A 25 4.42 3.40 8.82
C ILE A 25 3.56 4.60 9.21
N ARG A 26 4.18 5.64 9.74
CA ARG A 26 3.57 6.97 9.84
C ARG A 26 3.67 7.66 8.49
N LEU A 27 2.69 7.38 7.62
CA LEU A 27 2.70 7.87 6.24
C LEU A 27 2.59 9.41 6.22
N GLY A 28 3.33 10.04 5.32
CA GLY A 28 3.34 11.48 5.10
C GLY A 28 4.15 11.81 3.86
N ASP A 29 4.01 13.04 3.35
CA ASP A 29 4.66 13.46 2.09
C ASP A 29 6.15 13.76 2.31
N LYS A 30 6.90 12.70 2.63
CA LYS A 30 8.32 12.74 3.00
C LYS A 30 9.04 11.55 2.36
N PRO A 31 10.34 11.67 2.05
CA PRO A 31 11.09 10.63 1.34
C PRO A 31 10.99 9.24 2.01
N MET A 32 11.24 9.18 3.33
CA MET A 32 11.30 7.91 4.07
C MET A 32 9.95 7.17 4.12
N PRO A 33 8.83 7.75 4.59
CA PRO A 33 7.54 7.05 4.61
C PRO A 33 7.05 6.59 3.23
N LEU A 34 7.28 7.38 2.18
CA LEU A 34 6.91 6.99 0.81
C LEU A 34 7.74 5.79 0.31
N PHE A 35 9.03 5.75 0.65
CA PHE A 35 9.88 4.60 0.33
C PHE A 35 9.46 3.35 1.11
N GLN A 36 9.15 3.50 2.40
CA GLN A 36 8.60 2.39 3.20
C GLN A 36 7.30 1.84 2.61
N LEU A 37 6.41 2.71 2.12
CA LEU A 37 5.19 2.29 1.43
C LEU A 37 5.52 1.50 0.14
N LEU A 38 6.49 1.95 -0.66
CA LEU A 38 6.92 1.23 -1.86
C LEU A 38 7.45 -0.18 -1.54
N ILE A 39 8.22 -0.33 -0.44
CA ILE A 39 8.68 -1.63 0.05
C ILE A 39 7.49 -2.53 0.36
N VAL A 40 6.53 -2.04 1.14
CA VAL A 40 5.31 -2.79 1.50
C VAL A 40 4.53 -3.22 0.25
N CYS A 41 4.43 -2.36 -0.76
CA CYS A 41 3.78 -2.69 -2.03
C CYS A 41 4.50 -3.84 -2.78
N MET A 42 5.83 -3.89 -2.75
CA MET A 42 6.61 -4.97 -3.39
C MET A 42 6.45 -6.30 -2.66
N LEU A 43 6.36 -6.27 -1.32
CA LEU A 43 6.11 -7.46 -0.52
C LEU A 43 4.68 -8.00 -0.75
N ALA A 44 3.69 -7.12 -0.70
CA ALA A 44 2.28 -7.48 -0.91
C ALA A 44 1.90 -7.77 -2.36
N SER A 45 2.81 -7.60 -3.32
CA SER A 45 2.59 -7.92 -4.74
C SER A 45 2.73 -9.41 -5.05
N LYS A 46 3.28 -10.21 -4.14
CA LYS A 46 3.41 -11.66 -4.32
C LYS A 46 2.15 -12.39 -3.84
N PRO A 47 1.89 -13.64 -4.29
CA PRO A 47 0.84 -14.51 -3.73
C PRO A 47 1.19 -14.93 -2.30
N ILE A 48 1.02 -14.00 -1.36
CA ILE A 48 1.32 -14.16 0.06
C ILE A 48 0.24 -13.48 0.89
N ASP A 49 0.06 -13.98 2.10
CA ASP A 49 -0.80 -13.36 3.09
C ASP A 49 -0.37 -11.91 3.39
N ALA A 50 -1.34 -11.01 3.44
CA ALA A 50 -1.09 -9.59 3.64
C ALA A 50 -0.44 -9.30 5.01
N ALA A 51 -0.86 -10.01 6.07
CA ALA A 51 -0.30 -9.82 7.41
C ALA A 51 1.17 -10.26 7.47
N ILE A 52 1.54 -11.33 6.75
CA ILE A 52 2.95 -11.75 6.59
C ILE A 52 3.74 -10.66 5.85
N ALA A 53 3.21 -10.08 4.78
CA ALA A 53 3.87 -8.98 4.07
C ALA A 53 4.04 -7.73 4.95
N MET A 54 3.05 -7.36 5.76
CA MET A 54 3.15 -6.24 6.70
C MET A 54 4.15 -6.53 7.82
N ALA A 55 4.19 -7.77 8.33
CA ALA A 55 5.18 -8.22 9.29
C ALA A 55 6.61 -8.12 8.74
N ALA A 56 6.83 -8.56 7.50
CA ALA A 56 8.11 -8.42 6.82
C ALA A 56 8.53 -6.95 6.68
N GLY A 57 7.60 -6.06 6.31
CA GLY A 57 7.85 -4.61 6.32
C GLY A 57 8.29 -4.11 7.70
N ARG A 58 7.59 -4.50 8.77
CA ARG A 58 7.96 -4.13 10.15
C ARG A 58 9.34 -4.62 10.54
N GLU A 59 9.72 -5.85 10.18
CA GLU A 59 11.04 -6.40 10.48
C GLU A 59 12.16 -5.66 9.75
N LEU A 60 11.98 -5.34 8.46
CA LEU A 60 12.92 -4.51 7.70
C LEU A 60 13.08 -3.13 8.36
N PHE A 61 11.97 -2.49 8.73
CA PHE A 61 12.02 -1.17 9.36
C PHE A 61 12.61 -1.24 10.77
N GLY A 62 12.35 -2.31 11.52
CA GLY A 62 12.98 -2.59 12.81
C GLY A 62 14.50 -2.68 12.68
N ALA A 63 14.99 -3.30 11.61
CA ALA A 63 16.42 -3.40 11.27
C ALA A 63 17.03 -2.11 10.67
N GLY A 64 16.27 -1.01 10.59
CA GLY A 64 16.75 0.27 10.08
C GLY A 64 16.70 0.44 8.55
N LEU A 65 16.18 -0.55 7.83
CA LEU A 65 16.05 -0.55 6.35
C LEU A 65 14.86 0.30 5.89
N ARG A 66 14.89 1.60 6.25
CA ARG A 66 13.77 2.54 6.05
C ARG A 66 13.99 3.54 4.92
N THR A 67 15.21 3.62 4.38
CA THR A 67 15.58 4.59 3.34
C THR A 67 16.39 3.89 2.25
N PRO A 68 16.42 4.43 1.00
CA PRO A 68 17.24 3.86 -0.05
C PRO A 68 18.71 3.75 0.37
N LYS A 69 19.26 4.81 0.99
CA LYS A 69 20.63 4.82 1.51
C LYS A 69 20.89 3.71 2.53
N ALA A 70 19.98 3.49 3.48
CA ALA A 70 20.15 2.45 4.49
C ALA A 70 20.08 1.04 3.88
N VAL A 71 19.21 0.82 2.89
CA VAL A 71 19.15 -0.45 2.16
C VAL A 71 20.45 -0.71 1.40
N LEU A 72 20.96 0.29 0.69
CA LEU A 72 22.19 0.15 -0.11
C LEU A 72 23.46 0.00 0.73
N ALA A 73 23.43 0.42 2.00
CA ALA A 73 24.54 0.26 2.93
C ALA A 73 24.45 -1.05 3.74
N ALA A 74 23.33 -1.77 3.66
CA ALA A 74 23.12 -2.98 4.45
C ALA A 74 23.68 -4.22 3.75
N ASP A 75 24.13 -5.18 4.56
CA ASP A 75 24.43 -6.52 4.07
C ASP A 75 23.14 -7.22 3.62
N ARG A 76 23.22 -7.99 2.53
CA ARG A 76 22.12 -8.79 2.00
C ARG A 76 21.59 -9.74 3.06
N GLN A 77 22.46 -10.33 3.89
CA GLN A 77 22.06 -11.25 4.93
C GLN A 77 21.14 -10.59 5.97
N ALA A 78 21.39 -9.32 6.32
CA ALA A 78 20.53 -8.59 7.25
C ALA A 78 19.08 -8.44 6.73
N MET A 79 18.90 -8.33 5.41
CA MET A 79 17.57 -8.31 4.79
C MET A 79 16.90 -9.68 4.85
N ILE A 80 17.65 -10.75 4.57
CA ILE A 80 17.16 -12.14 4.62
C ILE A 80 16.76 -12.50 6.05
N ASP A 81 17.57 -12.16 7.04
CA ASP A 81 17.27 -12.43 8.45
C ASP A 81 16.00 -11.69 8.90
N ALA A 82 15.78 -10.46 8.41
CA ALA A 82 14.55 -9.71 8.65
C ALA A 82 13.32 -10.40 8.02
N PHE A 83 13.45 -10.92 6.80
CA PHE A 83 12.39 -11.72 6.18
C PHE A 83 12.14 -13.03 6.95
N GLY A 84 13.19 -13.68 7.45
CA GLY A 84 13.11 -14.90 8.25
C GLY A 84 12.30 -14.71 9.52
N ARG A 85 12.55 -13.63 10.28
CA ARG A 85 11.78 -13.28 11.50
C ARG A 85 10.29 -13.04 11.23
N ALA A 86 9.94 -12.65 10.00
CA ALA A 86 8.56 -12.46 9.58
C ALA A 86 7.93 -13.70 8.91
N HIS A 87 8.60 -14.85 8.88
CA HIS A 87 8.18 -16.04 8.14
C HIS A 87 7.99 -15.80 6.62
N TYR A 88 8.68 -14.81 6.05
CA TYR A 88 8.67 -14.47 4.62
C TYR A 88 9.69 -15.31 3.81
N VAL A 89 10.03 -16.50 4.29
CA VAL A 89 11.18 -17.32 3.82
C VAL A 89 11.05 -17.83 2.38
N ARG A 90 9.83 -17.99 1.86
CA ARG A 90 9.62 -18.49 0.47
C ARG A 90 10.23 -17.55 -0.58
N TYR A 91 10.35 -16.27 -0.24
CA TYR A 91 10.59 -15.20 -1.18
C TYR A 91 11.73 -14.27 -0.76
N ASP A 92 12.35 -14.53 0.38
CA ASP A 92 13.33 -13.67 1.05
C ASP A 92 14.49 -13.26 0.13
N GLU A 93 15.16 -14.22 -0.48
CA GLU A 93 16.32 -14.01 -1.36
C GLU A 93 15.98 -13.13 -2.56
N SER A 94 14.89 -13.47 -3.25
CA SER A 94 14.41 -12.70 -4.40
C SER A 94 13.89 -11.31 -4.00
N SER A 95 13.34 -11.18 -2.79
CA SER A 95 12.86 -9.91 -2.26
C SER A 95 14.02 -9.03 -1.78
N ALA A 96 15.10 -9.60 -1.24
CA ALA A 96 16.32 -8.88 -0.90
C ALA A 96 16.96 -8.27 -2.15
N THR A 97 17.11 -9.04 -3.23
CA THR A 97 17.60 -8.52 -4.51
C THR A 97 16.71 -7.38 -5.04
N ARG A 98 15.39 -7.57 -5.05
CA ARG A 98 14.44 -6.53 -5.52
C ARG A 98 14.46 -5.28 -4.65
N LEU A 99 14.68 -5.43 -3.35
CA LEU A 99 14.78 -4.31 -2.41
C LEU A 99 16.02 -3.46 -2.71
N THR A 100 17.17 -4.09 -2.99
CA THR A 100 18.37 -3.39 -3.45
C THR A 100 18.13 -2.70 -4.78
N ASP A 101 17.63 -3.41 -5.80
CA ASP A 101 17.33 -2.83 -7.13
C ASP A 101 16.37 -1.63 -7.02
N MET A 102 15.35 -1.72 -6.16
CA MET A 102 14.42 -0.64 -5.88
C MET A 102 15.13 0.56 -5.26
N ALA A 103 15.99 0.34 -4.26
CA ALA A 103 16.73 1.41 -3.60
C ALA A 103 17.72 2.11 -4.55
N GLU A 104 18.41 1.36 -5.41
CA GLU A 104 19.27 1.91 -6.47
C GLU A 104 18.47 2.80 -7.40
N ARG A 105 17.33 2.31 -7.89
CA ARG A 105 16.46 3.09 -8.76
C ARG A 105 15.96 4.37 -8.09
N VAL A 106 15.54 4.31 -6.83
CA VAL A 106 15.12 5.52 -6.10
C VAL A 106 16.29 6.50 -5.95
N ARG A 107 17.51 6.03 -5.68
CA ARG A 107 18.71 6.87 -5.62
C ARG A 107 19.01 7.53 -6.96
N ASP A 108 19.09 6.75 -8.03
CA ASP A 108 19.63 7.20 -9.32
C ASP A 108 18.60 7.97 -10.14
N GLU A 109 17.37 7.46 -10.18
CA GLU A 109 16.32 8.10 -10.95
C GLU A 109 15.56 9.14 -10.13
N TYR A 110 15.31 8.92 -8.84
CA TYR A 110 14.46 9.81 -8.04
C TYR A 110 15.25 10.64 -7.02
N SER A 111 16.59 10.69 -7.12
CA SER A 111 17.47 11.43 -6.20
C SER A 111 17.24 11.10 -4.71
N GLY A 112 16.81 9.87 -4.42
CA GLY A 112 16.49 9.41 -3.07
C GLY A 112 15.10 9.80 -2.54
N ASP A 113 14.25 10.45 -3.36
CA ASP A 113 12.98 11.04 -2.92
C ASP A 113 11.81 10.69 -3.85
N LEU A 114 10.89 9.85 -3.38
CA LEU A 114 9.71 9.43 -4.16
C LEU A 114 8.68 10.55 -4.40
N ARG A 115 8.83 11.74 -3.83
CA ARG A 115 8.04 12.90 -4.26
C ARG A 115 8.34 13.30 -5.70
N GLU A 116 9.53 12.96 -6.21
CA GLU A 116 9.85 13.09 -7.63
C GLU A 116 8.96 12.22 -8.52
N LEU A 117 8.38 11.13 -8.00
CA LEU A 117 7.40 10.33 -8.76
C LEU A 117 6.13 11.14 -9.06
N ALA A 118 5.63 11.90 -8.10
CA ALA A 118 4.47 12.77 -8.27
C ALA A 118 4.74 13.90 -9.30
N LYS A 119 5.96 14.48 -9.26
CA LYS A 119 6.38 15.48 -10.24
C LYS A 119 6.51 14.90 -11.64
N ARG A 120 7.15 13.74 -11.78
CA ARG A 120 7.36 13.04 -13.06
C ARG A 120 6.07 12.56 -13.69
N SER A 121 5.11 12.13 -12.87
CA SER A 121 3.77 11.80 -13.35
C SER A 121 2.96 13.05 -13.72
N ARG A 122 3.45 14.26 -13.45
CA ARG A 122 2.70 15.53 -13.60
C ARG A 122 1.37 15.48 -12.83
N HIS A 123 1.35 14.80 -11.68
CA HIS A 123 0.14 14.53 -10.91
C HIS A 123 -0.97 13.81 -11.70
N ASP A 124 -0.62 13.05 -12.75
CA ASP A 124 -1.53 12.15 -13.43
C ASP A 124 -1.46 10.75 -12.79
N VAL A 125 -2.63 10.24 -12.40
CA VAL A 125 -2.75 8.96 -11.69
C VAL A 125 -2.34 7.79 -12.58
N ALA A 126 -2.72 7.82 -13.86
CA ALA A 126 -2.36 6.75 -14.80
C ALA A 126 -0.84 6.73 -15.07
N ALA A 127 -0.21 7.90 -15.22
CA ALA A 127 1.23 8.03 -15.34
C ALA A 127 1.95 7.57 -14.07
N ALA A 128 1.44 7.94 -12.88
CA ALA A 128 2.00 7.48 -11.61
C ALA A 128 1.94 5.96 -11.50
N LYS A 129 0.79 5.34 -11.85
CA LYS A 129 0.64 3.88 -11.91
C LYS A 129 1.68 3.25 -12.85
N ARG A 130 1.86 3.81 -14.05
CA ARG A 130 2.87 3.34 -15.02
C ARG A 130 4.29 3.45 -14.47
N LEU A 131 4.65 4.53 -13.80
CA LEU A 131 5.97 4.72 -13.18
C LEU A 131 6.22 3.74 -12.04
N LEU A 132 5.22 3.53 -11.17
CA LEU A 132 5.29 2.55 -10.08
C LEU A 132 5.57 1.13 -10.59
N LYS A 133 4.93 0.74 -11.70
CA LYS A 133 5.13 -0.57 -12.34
C LYS A 133 6.52 -0.79 -12.94
N GLN A 134 7.36 0.25 -13.01
CA GLN A 134 8.73 0.09 -13.49
C GLN A 134 9.67 -0.40 -12.38
N PHE A 135 9.28 -0.30 -11.11
CA PHE A 135 10.03 -0.93 -10.01
C PHE A 135 9.88 -2.45 -10.06
N LYS A 136 11.00 -3.19 -10.09
CA LYS A 136 10.96 -4.65 -10.16
C LYS A 136 10.19 -5.23 -8.97
N GLY A 137 9.22 -6.09 -9.27
CA GLY A 137 8.34 -6.68 -8.26
C GLY A 137 7.08 -5.88 -7.95
N ILE A 138 6.86 -4.71 -8.59
CA ILE A 138 5.59 -3.97 -8.54
C ILE A 138 4.81 -4.24 -9.82
N GLY A 139 3.75 -5.04 -9.70
CA GLY A 139 2.74 -5.22 -10.75
C GLY A 139 1.56 -4.26 -10.59
N ASP A 140 0.46 -4.52 -11.29
CA ASP A 140 -0.78 -3.74 -11.13
C ASP A 140 -1.27 -3.71 -9.68
N THR A 141 -1.29 -4.87 -9.00
CA THR A 141 -1.66 -4.95 -7.58
C THR A 141 -0.81 -4.04 -6.69
N GLY A 142 0.51 -4.06 -6.87
CA GLY A 142 1.42 -3.23 -6.05
C GLY A 142 1.25 -1.75 -6.30
N ALA A 143 1.07 -1.35 -7.57
CA ALA A 143 0.84 0.03 -7.93
C ALA A 143 -0.53 0.53 -7.39
N ASP A 144 -1.55 -0.33 -7.44
CA ASP A 144 -2.87 -0.02 -6.90
C ASP A 144 -2.85 0.09 -5.37
N ILE A 145 -2.09 -0.76 -4.67
CA ILE A 145 -1.86 -0.62 -3.21
C ILE A 145 -1.23 0.75 -2.93
N TYR A 146 -0.16 1.10 -3.65
CA TYR A 146 0.54 2.38 -3.43
C TYR A 146 -0.42 3.57 -3.60
N LEU A 147 -1.18 3.60 -4.70
CA LEU A 147 -2.11 4.69 -4.98
C LEU A 147 -3.27 4.75 -3.98
N ARG A 148 -3.80 3.60 -3.53
CA ARG A 148 -4.83 3.55 -2.47
C ARG A 148 -4.32 4.11 -1.16
N GLU A 149 -3.11 3.73 -0.75
CA GLU A 149 -2.53 4.10 0.55
C GLU A 149 -2.07 5.56 0.56
N VAL A 150 -1.47 6.03 -0.53
CA VAL A 150 -0.88 7.38 -0.60
C VAL A 150 -1.92 8.48 -0.81
N GLN A 151 -3.14 8.18 -1.27
CA GLN A 151 -4.11 9.22 -1.66
C GLN A 151 -4.45 10.19 -0.52
N ASP A 152 -4.33 9.77 0.74
CA ASP A 152 -4.58 10.66 1.87
C ASP A 152 -3.43 11.64 2.17
N VAL A 153 -2.28 11.43 1.54
CA VAL A 153 -1.09 12.27 1.55
C VAL A 153 -0.93 13.03 0.24
N TRP A 154 -1.11 12.33 -0.89
CA TRP A 154 -1.13 12.88 -2.24
C TRP A 154 -2.58 13.10 -2.67
N THR A 155 -3.17 14.22 -2.22
CA THR A 155 -4.60 14.47 -2.42
C THR A 155 -5.02 14.59 -3.89
N TRP A 156 -4.08 14.86 -4.81
CA TRP A 156 -4.32 14.82 -6.26
C TRP A 156 -4.64 13.40 -6.79
N VAL A 157 -4.36 12.36 -6.00
CA VAL A 157 -4.76 10.96 -6.31
C VAL A 157 -6.21 10.69 -5.89
N ARG A 158 -6.79 11.50 -4.99
CA ARG A 158 -8.15 11.26 -4.50
C ARG A 158 -9.22 11.59 -5.55
N PRO A 159 -10.32 10.82 -5.57
CA PRO A 159 -10.50 9.50 -4.95
C PRO A 159 -9.86 8.38 -5.79
N TYR A 160 -9.15 7.46 -5.13
CA TYR A 160 -8.60 6.27 -5.78
C TYR A 160 -9.18 4.99 -5.18
N PHE A 161 -9.97 4.30 -5.99
CA PHE A 161 -10.51 2.97 -5.72
C PHE A 161 -10.22 2.11 -6.95
N ASP A 162 -9.42 1.06 -6.79
CA ASP A 162 -9.17 0.11 -7.87
C ASP A 162 -10.38 -0.80 -8.10
N ASP A 163 -10.32 -1.64 -9.13
CA ASP A 163 -11.44 -2.50 -9.54
C ASP A 163 -11.91 -3.42 -8.41
N ARG A 164 -11.00 -3.87 -7.54
CA ARG A 164 -11.32 -4.74 -6.39
C ARG A 164 -12.09 -3.97 -5.32
N ALA A 165 -11.65 -2.76 -4.99
CA ALA A 165 -12.38 -1.91 -4.04
C ALA A 165 -13.77 -1.53 -4.58
N ILE A 166 -13.88 -1.23 -5.88
CA ILE A 166 -15.17 -0.96 -6.53
C ILE A 166 -16.07 -2.22 -6.54
N ALA A 167 -15.51 -3.40 -6.78
CA ALA A 167 -16.27 -4.64 -6.72
C ALA A 167 -16.83 -4.91 -5.32
N ALA A 168 -16.04 -4.74 -4.27
CA ALA A 168 -16.52 -4.84 -2.89
C ALA A 168 -17.60 -3.81 -2.57
N ALA A 169 -17.43 -2.56 -3.01
CA ALA A 169 -18.45 -1.53 -2.83
C ALA A 169 -19.79 -1.94 -3.47
N ARG A 170 -19.77 -2.49 -4.68
CA ARG A 170 -20.97 -3.01 -5.36
C ARG A 170 -21.63 -4.14 -4.57
N GLN A 171 -20.86 -5.11 -4.08
CA GLN A 171 -21.38 -6.22 -3.29
C GLN A 171 -22.05 -5.77 -1.99
N LEU A 172 -21.57 -4.66 -1.40
CA LEU A 172 -22.12 -4.06 -0.20
C LEU A 172 -23.25 -3.04 -0.47
N GLY A 173 -23.67 -2.85 -1.73
CA GLY A 173 -24.71 -1.87 -2.11
C GLY A 173 -24.28 -0.40 -1.99
N LEU A 174 -22.97 -0.14 -1.92
CA LEU A 174 -22.38 1.20 -1.95
C LEU A 174 -22.24 1.71 -3.41
N PRO A 175 -22.12 3.04 -3.61
CA PRO A 175 -21.87 3.60 -4.93
C PRO A 175 -20.59 3.04 -5.56
N ALA A 176 -20.64 2.70 -6.83
CA ALA A 176 -19.49 2.20 -7.61
C ALA A 176 -18.74 3.30 -8.39
N GLN A 177 -19.20 4.55 -8.30
CA GLN A 177 -18.51 5.70 -8.90
C GLN A 177 -17.51 6.24 -7.87
N PRO A 178 -16.20 6.34 -8.19
CA PRO A 178 -15.16 6.75 -7.24
C PRO A 178 -15.48 8.04 -6.46
N GLU A 179 -16.04 9.03 -7.13
CA GLU A 179 -16.40 10.33 -6.56
C GLU A 179 -17.51 10.19 -5.51
N LYS A 180 -18.56 9.42 -5.83
CA LYS A 180 -19.67 9.17 -4.91
C LYS A 180 -19.26 8.28 -3.74
N LEU A 181 -18.35 7.34 -3.97
CA LEU A 181 -17.82 6.45 -2.94
C LEU A 181 -16.91 7.23 -1.98
N GLY A 182 -15.99 8.03 -2.52
CA GLY A 182 -15.08 8.86 -1.72
C GLY A 182 -15.80 9.95 -0.92
N ALA A 183 -16.92 10.47 -1.42
CA ALA A 183 -17.74 11.42 -0.67
C ALA A 183 -18.31 10.84 0.64
N LEU A 184 -18.36 9.51 0.79
CA LEU A 184 -18.78 8.87 2.04
C LEU A 184 -17.70 8.87 3.13
N ALA A 185 -16.44 9.13 2.77
CA ALA A 185 -15.31 9.25 3.69
C ALA A 185 -14.34 10.37 3.27
N PRO A 186 -14.76 11.66 3.26
CA PRO A 186 -14.02 12.76 2.61
C PRO A 186 -12.56 12.94 3.06
N GLN A 187 -12.21 12.52 4.28
CA GLN A 187 -10.86 12.62 4.85
C GLN A 187 -10.21 11.26 5.12
N GLY A 188 -10.82 10.17 4.64
CA GLY A 188 -10.40 8.81 4.93
C GLY A 188 -10.56 7.86 3.75
N ASN A 189 -10.35 8.34 2.52
CA ASN A 189 -10.47 7.51 1.33
C ASN A 189 -9.48 6.35 1.33
N ALA A 190 -8.26 6.52 1.85
CA ALA A 190 -7.32 5.41 1.97
C ALA A 190 -7.83 4.33 2.94
N ARG A 191 -8.41 4.74 4.08
CA ARG A 191 -9.03 3.83 5.05
C ARG A 191 -10.24 3.12 4.48
N LEU A 192 -11.11 3.83 3.76
CA LEU A 192 -12.27 3.23 3.10
C LEU A 192 -11.82 2.24 2.02
N ALA A 193 -10.83 2.59 1.21
CA ALA A 193 -10.30 1.69 0.19
C ALA A 193 -9.65 0.44 0.82
N ALA A 194 -8.91 0.59 1.92
CA ALA A 194 -8.38 -0.54 2.68
C ALA A 194 -9.49 -1.45 3.23
N ALA A 195 -10.54 -0.88 3.81
CA ALA A 195 -11.68 -1.63 4.33
C ALA A 195 -12.36 -2.46 3.23
N LEU A 196 -12.64 -1.84 2.08
CA LEU A 196 -13.24 -2.51 0.93
C LEU A 196 -12.38 -3.66 0.41
N ILE A 197 -11.06 -3.48 0.33
CA ILE A 197 -10.14 -4.55 -0.09
C ILE A 197 -10.11 -5.70 0.91
N ARG A 198 -10.11 -5.43 2.22
CA ARG A 198 -10.16 -6.50 3.22
C ARG A 198 -11.48 -7.27 3.16
N THR A 199 -12.61 -6.58 2.99
CA THR A 199 -13.92 -7.23 2.74
C THR A 199 -13.96 -8.03 1.42
N PHE A 200 -13.20 -7.61 0.40
CA PHE A 200 -13.06 -8.37 -0.83
C PHE A 200 -12.28 -9.67 -0.63
N LEU A 201 -11.20 -9.64 0.16
CA LEU A 201 -10.28 -10.76 0.36
C LEU A 201 -10.70 -11.74 1.46
N ASP A 202 -11.51 -11.29 2.41
CA ASP A 202 -11.86 -12.05 3.62
C ASP A 202 -13.40 -12.08 3.83
N ASP A 203 -13.96 -13.28 3.72
CA ASP A 203 -15.40 -13.53 3.90
C ASP A 203 -15.86 -13.33 5.34
N ASP A 204 -14.99 -13.52 6.35
CA ASP A 204 -15.31 -13.27 7.75
C ASP A 204 -15.44 -11.77 8.00
N VAL A 205 -14.51 -10.98 7.46
CA VAL A 205 -14.62 -9.51 7.46
C VAL A 205 -15.90 -9.07 6.76
N ARG A 206 -16.24 -9.68 5.61
CA ARG A 206 -17.51 -9.37 4.91
C ARG A 206 -18.72 -9.65 5.78
N ARG A 207 -18.78 -10.80 6.46
CA ARG A 207 -19.88 -11.15 7.37
C ARG A 207 -20.00 -10.18 8.53
N GLN A 208 -18.89 -9.78 9.13
CA GLN A 208 -18.87 -8.81 10.24
C GLN A 208 -19.34 -7.41 9.85
N VAL A 209 -19.16 -7.02 8.59
CA VAL A 209 -19.62 -5.73 8.05
C VAL A 209 -21.11 -5.77 7.67
N SER A 210 -21.58 -6.88 7.09
CA SER A 210 -22.93 -6.97 6.51
C SER A 210 -24.05 -7.32 7.49
N GLY A 211 -23.76 -7.96 8.63
CA GLY A 211 -24.78 -8.40 9.59
C GLY A 211 -24.96 -7.43 10.74
#